data_AF-A0A9Q9B3P4-F1
#
_entry.id   AF-A0A9Q9B3P4-F1
#
_cell.length_a   1.000
_cell.length_b   1.000
_cell.length_c   1.000
_cell.angle_alpha   90.00
_cell.angle_beta   90.00
_cell.angle_gamma   90.00
#
_symmetry.space_group_name_H-M   'P 1'
#
loop_
_entity.id
_entity.type
_entity.pdbx_description
1 polymer ?
#
loop_
_entity_poly.entity_id
_entity_poly.type
_entity_poly.pdbx_seq_one_letter_code
_entity_poly.pdbx_strand_id
1 'polypeptide(L)'
;MNEALCSMLCEQPQWSFNPYFNEHIIFNTDGTGELWCVIDMTYIFAVNLQWKIILPTTKAESKAQEPTPQTLGTLHLEITLHTSVAKSYPAAHIPGWTSPNEHYLSKAAFQPRCFTVTLEKGRFIPDPYIGTIDMQHNPQ
;
A
#
# COMPACT_ATOMS: atom_id res chain seq x y z
N MET A 1 3.01 -18.30 16.11
CA MET A 1 3.24 -18.74 14.72
C MET A 1 2.62 -17.70 13.77
N ASN A 2 3.37 -16.64 13.49
CA ASN A 2 2.95 -15.44 12.74
C ASN A 2 4.15 -14.79 12.02
N GLU A 3 5.36 -15.04 12.53
CA GLU A 3 6.64 -14.53 12.05
C GLU A 3 6.87 -14.73 10.55
N ALA A 4 6.56 -15.90 9.96
CA ALA A 4 6.81 -16.12 8.53
C ALA A 4 5.98 -15.20 7.61
N LEU A 5 4.70 -14.96 7.92
CA LEU A 5 3.84 -14.07 7.13
C LEU A 5 4.22 -12.60 7.35
N CYS A 6 4.55 -12.25 8.59
CA CYS A 6 5.11 -10.94 8.93
C CYS A 6 6.45 -10.69 8.23
N SER A 7 7.33 -11.69 8.18
CA SER A 7 8.62 -11.63 7.49
C SER A 7 8.41 -11.41 5.99
N MET A 8 7.51 -12.18 5.37
CA MET A 8 7.14 -11.96 3.96
C MET A 8 6.64 -10.53 3.71
N LEU A 9 5.80 -9.99 4.59
CA LEU A 9 5.30 -8.61 4.51
C LEU A 9 6.45 -7.58 4.55
N CYS A 10 7.48 -7.82 5.36
CA CYS A 10 8.59 -6.88 5.58
C CYS A 10 9.82 -7.10 4.69
N GLU A 11 9.97 -8.28 4.09
CA GLU A 11 11.11 -8.63 3.22
C GLU A 11 11.04 -7.94 1.85
N GLN A 12 9.83 -7.55 1.42
CA GLN A 12 9.68 -6.79 0.19
C GLN A 12 10.12 -5.34 0.40
N PRO A 13 10.94 -4.76 -0.49
CA PRO A 13 11.37 -3.37 -0.37
C PRO A 13 10.19 -2.40 -0.41
N GLN A 14 9.16 -2.73 -1.21
CA GLN A 14 7.89 -2.04 -1.26
C GLN A 14 6.82 -2.96 -1.84
N TRP A 15 5.56 -2.70 -1.50
CA TRP A 15 4.39 -3.32 -2.13
C TRP A 15 3.70 -2.29 -3.00
N SER A 16 3.44 -2.65 -4.25
CA SER A 16 2.75 -1.79 -5.20
C SER A 16 1.76 -2.59 -6.03
N PHE A 17 0.61 -1.99 -6.32
CA PHE A 17 -0.37 -2.56 -7.26
C PHE A 17 0.12 -2.42 -8.70
N ASN A 18 0.75 -1.29 -9.03
CA ASN A 18 1.26 -1.01 -10.36
C ASN A 18 2.72 -0.52 -10.30
N PRO A 19 3.70 -1.33 -10.74
CA PRO A 19 5.12 -0.99 -10.62
C PRO A 19 5.55 0.21 -11.47
N TYR A 20 4.69 0.69 -12.38
CA TYR A 20 4.96 1.87 -13.21
C TYR A 20 4.49 3.18 -12.56
N PHE A 21 3.68 3.11 -11.50
CA PHE A 21 3.26 4.29 -10.73
C PHE A 21 3.96 4.32 -9.38
N ASN A 22 4.18 5.52 -8.86
CA ASN A 22 4.80 5.71 -7.55
C ASN A 22 3.74 5.64 -6.43
N GLU A 23 2.92 4.58 -6.47
CA GLU A 23 1.91 4.24 -5.47
C GLU A 23 2.34 2.95 -4.78
N HIS A 24 2.77 3.09 -3.53
CA HIS A 24 3.36 1.96 -2.82
C HIS A 24 3.26 2.12 -1.30
N ILE A 25 3.37 0.98 -0.62
CA ILE A 25 3.43 0.88 0.83
C ILE A 25 4.65 0.07 1.25
N ILE A 26 5.33 0.52 2.30
CA ILE A 26 6.53 -0.12 2.86
C ILE A 26 6.20 -0.56 4.28
N PHE A 27 6.56 -1.78 4.64
CA PHE A 27 6.43 -2.32 6.00
C PHE A 27 7.80 -2.69 6.55
N ASN A 28 8.26 -1.96 7.57
CA ASN A 28 9.50 -2.27 8.27
C ASN A 28 9.24 -3.25 9.42
N THR A 29 10.24 -4.07 9.74
CA THR A 29 10.17 -5.10 10.79
C THR A 29 9.96 -4.54 12.20
N ASP A 30 10.25 -3.24 12.42
CA ASP A 30 10.07 -2.54 13.69
C ASP A 30 8.64 -2.00 13.91
N GLY A 31 7.70 -2.31 13.01
CA GLY A 31 6.33 -1.81 13.06
C GLY A 31 6.18 -0.40 12.48
N THR A 32 7.18 0.13 11.78
CA THR A 32 7.08 1.39 11.02
C THR A 32 6.92 1.12 9.53
N GLY A 33 6.72 2.18 8.75
CA GLY A 33 6.63 2.08 7.31
C GLY A 33 6.38 3.43 6.66
N GLU A 34 6.11 3.39 5.37
CA GLU A 34 5.75 4.56 4.59
C GLU A 34 4.60 4.23 3.63
N LEU A 35 3.77 5.22 3.33
CA LEU A 35 2.70 5.12 2.33
C LEU A 35 2.81 6.29 1.38
N TRP A 36 2.80 5.96 0.09
CA TRP A 36 3.06 6.89 -1.01
C TRP A 36 1.95 6.84 -2.04
N CYS A 37 1.53 8.01 -2.51
CA CYS A 37 0.63 8.17 -3.64
C CYS A 37 1.05 9.36 -4.50
N VAL A 38 1.29 9.08 -5.78
CA VAL A 38 1.65 10.06 -6.80
C VAL A 38 0.75 9.87 -8.00
N ILE A 39 0.05 10.92 -8.40
CA ILE A 39 -0.83 10.94 -9.57
C ILE A 39 -0.30 12.01 -10.52
N ASP A 40 -0.10 11.68 -11.79
CA ASP A 40 0.36 12.63 -12.82
C ASP A 40 1.58 13.46 -12.38
N MET A 41 2.59 12.80 -11.82
CA MET A 41 3.82 13.41 -11.26
C MET A 41 3.60 14.34 -10.04
N THR A 42 2.38 14.43 -9.53
CA THR A 42 2.03 15.21 -8.34
C THR A 42 1.97 14.31 -7.11
N TYR A 43 2.78 14.61 -6.10
CA TYR A 43 2.71 13.94 -4.81
C TYR A 43 1.40 14.33 -4.10
N ILE A 44 0.50 13.36 -3.97
CA ILE A 44 -0.75 13.53 -3.23
C ILE A 44 -0.46 13.37 -1.74
N PHE A 45 0.26 12.32 -1.37
CA PHE A 45 0.82 12.18 -0.02
C PHE A 45 2.03 11.26 -0.02
N ALA A 46 2.91 11.50 0.94
CA ALA A 46 4.00 10.63 1.31
C ALA A 46 4.09 10.70 2.84
N VAL A 47 3.51 9.71 3.53
CA VAL A 47 3.36 9.71 5.00
C VAL A 47 4.16 8.59 5.63
N ASN A 48 4.66 8.85 6.83
CA ASN A 48 5.10 7.74 7.69
C ASN A 48 3.88 7.00 8.25
N LEU A 49 4.00 5.70 8.45
CA LEU A 49 2.99 4.90 9.14
C LEU A 49 3.59 4.11 10.30
N GLN A 50 2.72 3.73 11.23
CA GLN A 50 2.95 2.70 12.23
C GLN A 50 1.93 1.59 12.02
N TRP A 51 2.36 0.35 12.25
CA TRP A 51 1.51 -0.82 12.11
C TRP A 51 1.82 -1.87 13.17
N LYS A 52 0.79 -2.65 13.52
CA LYS A 52 0.92 -3.80 14.43
C LYS A 52 -0.11 -4.87 14.10
N ILE A 53 0.15 -6.09 14.53
CA ILE A 53 -0.77 -7.22 14.36
C ILE A 53 -1.72 -7.28 15.57
N ILE A 54 -3.03 -7.38 15.33
CA ILE A 54 -4.06 -7.25 16.37
C ILE A 54 -4.88 -8.52 16.68
N LEU A 55 -4.89 -9.51 15.79
CA LEU A 55 -5.66 -10.75 15.98
C LEU A 55 -4.81 -11.98 15.62
N PRO A 56 -5.23 -13.19 16.05
CA PRO A 56 -4.54 -14.42 15.68
C PRO A 56 -4.57 -14.62 14.16
N THR A 57 -3.38 -14.68 13.57
CA THR A 57 -3.16 -14.96 12.15
C THR A 57 -3.63 -16.38 11.81
N THR A 58 -4.46 -16.53 10.78
CA THR A 58 -4.82 -17.84 10.24
C THR A 58 -3.88 -18.20 9.10
N LYS A 59 -3.18 -19.33 9.23
CA LYS A 59 -2.53 -19.97 8.09
C LYS A 59 -3.61 -20.71 7.30
N ALA A 60 -3.61 -20.53 5.98
CA ALA A 60 -4.48 -21.33 5.13
C ALA A 60 -3.90 -22.75 5.00
N GLU A 61 -4.74 -23.76 5.11
CA GLU A 61 -4.37 -25.13 4.79
C GLU A 61 -4.25 -25.28 3.27
N SER A 62 -3.06 -25.65 2.81
CA SER A 62 -2.76 -25.86 1.40
C SER A 62 -3.51 -27.08 0.86
N LYS A 63 -4.62 -26.87 0.16
CA LYS A 63 -5.16 -27.88 -0.77
C LYS A 63 -4.67 -27.54 -2.19
N ALA A 64 -3.66 -28.28 -2.64
CA ALA A 64 -3.12 -28.12 -3.98
C ALA A 64 -4.04 -28.84 -4.99
N GLN A 65 -4.85 -28.07 -5.71
CA GLN A 65 -5.54 -28.44 -6.95
C GLN A 65 -6.18 -27.16 -7.50
N GLU A 66 -5.92 -26.81 -8.77
CA GLU A 66 -6.41 -25.65 -9.57
C GLU A 66 -5.37 -24.53 -9.88
N PRO A 67 -5.50 -23.80 -11.01
CA PRO A 67 -4.60 -22.72 -11.44
C PRO A 67 -4.80 -21.39 -10.70
N THR A 68 -5.59 -21.39 -9.62
CA THR A 68 -5.93 -20.20 -8.84
C THR A 68 -4.81 -19.81 -7.87
N PRO A 69 -4.63 -18.51 -7.55
CA PRO A 69 -3.71 -18.08 -6.51
C PRO A 69 -3.95 -18.83 -5.20
N GLN A 70 -2.89 -19.33 -4.60
CA GLN A 70 -2.92 -20.01 -3.31
C GLN A 70 -2.78 -18.98 -2.20
N THR A 71 -3.78 -18.89 -1.32
CA THR A 71 -3.64 -18.13 -0.08
C THR A 71 -2.58 -18.78 0.82
N LEU A 72 -1.57 -18.00 1.21
CA LEU A 72 -0.54 -18.39 2.17
C LEU A 72 -1.00 -18.14 3.62
N GLY A 73 -1.82 -17.11 3.82
CA GLY A 73 -2.42 -16.79 5.10
C GLY A 73 -2.96 -15.36 5.14
N THR A 74 -3.56 -15.02 6.28
CA THR A 74 -4.21 -13.73 6.49
C THR A 74 -3.72 -13.08 7.79
N LEU A 75 -3.28 -11.82 7.68
CA LEU A 75 -2.87 -10.95 8.77
C LEU A 75 -3.97 -9.94 9.09
N HIS A 76 -4.17 -9.65 10.37
CA HIS A 76 -5.02 -8.56 10.81
C HIS A 76 -4.14 -7.45 11.36
N LEU A 77 -4.07 -6.33 10.65
CA LEU A 77 -3.20 -5.20 10.95
C LEU A 77 -4.03 -4.04 11.50
N GLU A 78 -3.52 -3.35 12.51
CA GLU A 78 -3.90 -1.96 12.77
C GLU A 78 -2.81 -1.08 12.17
N ILE A 79 -3.19 -0.12 11.32
CA ILE A 79 -2.29 0.84 10.67
C ILE A 79 -2.72 2.25 11.09
N THR A 80 -1.74 3.07 11.45
CA THR A 80 -1.93 4.49 11.80
C THR A 80 -0.99 5.33 10.95
N LEU A 81 -1.53 6.32 10.24
CA LEU A 81 -0.74 7.27 9.46
C LEU A 81 -0.29 8.43 10.34
N HIS A 82 0.91 8.95 10.09
CA HIS A 82 1.44 10.15 10.73
C HIS A 82 1.36 11.33 9.77
N THR A 83 1.22 12.54 10.32
CA THR A 83 1.18 13.78 9.53
C THR A 83 2.54 14.14 8.93
N SER A 84 3.62 13.61 9.52
CA SER A 84 4.98 13.82 9.03
C SER A 84 5.18 13.23 7.65
N VAL A 85 5.93 13.97 6.82
CA VAL A 85 6.33 13.51 5.49
C VAL A 85 7.23 12.28 5.63
N ALA A 86 7.06 11.31 4.73
CA ALA A 86 7.86 10.10 4.63
C ALA A 86 9.37 10.42 4.72
N LYS A 87 10.12 9.62 5.48
CA LYS A 87 11.56 9.88 5.69
C LYS A 87 12.35 9.76 4.38
N SER A 88 11.93 8.88 3.49
CA SER A 88 12.54 8.73 2.17
C SER A 88 12.09 9.78 1.15
N TYR A 89 11.22 10.73 1.55
CA TYR A 89 10.82 11.84 0.70
C TYR A 89 12.04 12.67 0.27
N PRO A 90 12.29 12.82 -1.05
CA PRO A 90 13.41 13.59 -1.54
C PRO A 90 13.18 15.05 -1.17
N ALA A 91 13.76 15.44 -0.04
CA ALA A 91 13.65 16.76 0.56
C ALA A 91 14.47 17.81 -0.23
N ALA A 92 14.39 17.80 -1.55
CA ALA A 92 14.68 18.98 -2.35
C ALA A 92 13.57 19.99 -2.05
N HIS A 93 13.76 20.69 -0.93
CA HIS A 93 12.93 21.76 -0.41
C HIS A 93 12.57 22.71 -1.55
N ILE A 94 11.36 22.58 -2.10
CA ILE A 94 10.73 23.66 -2.85
C ILE A 94 10.26 24.64 -1.76
N PRO A 95 10.94 25.79 -1.58
CA PRO A 95 10.60 26.71 -0.51
C PRO A 95 9.16 27.19 -0.70
N GLY A 96 8.32 26.99 0.30
CA GLY A 96 6.91 27.39 0.27
C GLY A 96 5.91 26.29 -0.08
N TRP A 97 6.35 25.06 -0.37
CA TRP A 97 5.42 23.94 -0.54
C TRP A 97 5.01 23.37 0.83
N THR A 98 3.77 23.65 1.24
CA THR A 98 3.11 23.03 2.41
C THR A 98 3.07 21.51 2.25
N SER A 99 3.34 20.76 3.34
CA SER A 99 3.32 19.29 3.32
C SER A 99 2.13 18.74 2.48
N PRO A 100 2.37 17.87 1.48
CA PRO A 100 1.29 17.35 0.62
C PRO A 100 0.22 16.62 1.45
N ASN A 101 0.66 16.01 2.56
CA ASN A 101 -0.19 15.20 3.43
C ASN A 101 -1.39 15.98 3.98
N GLU A 102 -1.21 17.21 4.44
CA GLU A 102 -2.31 17.99 5.06
C GLU A 102 -3.24 18.60 4.01
N HIS A 103 -2.81 18.69 2.76
CA HIS A 103 -3.63 19.20 1.67
C HIS A 103 -4.66 18.18 1.21
N TYR A 104 -4.28 16.90 1.14
CA TYR A 104 -5.10 15.83 0.57
C TYR A 104 -5.67 14.86 1.61
N LEU A 105 -5.11 14.78 2.82
CA LEU A 105 -5.60 13.89 3.87
C LEU A 105 -6.40 14.63 4.94
N SER A 106 -7.60 14.14 5.20
CA SER A 106 -8.40 14.62 6.34
C SER A 106 -7.83 14.15 7.68
N LYS A 107 -8.21 14.81 8.77
CA LYS A 107 -7.85 14.37 10.15
C LYS A 107 -8.22 12.91 10.45
N ALA A 108 -9.27 12.40 9.79
CA ALA A 108 -9.72 11.02 9.94
C ALA A 108 -8.81 9.98 9.27
N ALA A 109 -7.90 10.39 8.38
CA ALA A 109 -6.90 9.52 7.76
C ALA A 109 -5.78 9.13 8.75
N PHE A 110 -5.51 10.00 9.73
CA PHE A 110 -4.47 9.80 10.75
C PHE A 110 -4.96 9.01 11.98
N GLN A 111 -6.23 8.59 11.99
CA GLN A 111 -6.74 7.72 13.05
C GLN A 111 -6.36 6.27 12.76
N PRO A 112 -6.06 5.45 13.79
CA PRO A 112 -5.81 4.02 13.62
C PRO A 112 -6.96 3.32 12.89
N ARG A 113 -6.63 2.45 11.93
CA ARG A 113 -7.60 1.66 11.16
C ARG A 113 -7.18 0.21 11.10
N CYS A 114 -8.16 -0.68 11.17
CA CYS A 114 -7.95 -2.12 11.08
C CYS A 114 -8.12 -2.60 9.64
N PHE A 115 -7.19 -3.43 9.18
CA PHE A 115 -7.14 -4.01 7.85
C PHE A 115 -6.93 -5.51 7.92
N THR A 116 -7.52 -6.22 6.97
CA THR A 116 -7.23 -7.63 6.71
C THR A 116 -6.32 -7.70 5.50
N VAL A 117 -5.12 -8.26 5.67
CA VAL A 117 -4.12 -8.43 4.61
C VAL A 117 -4.00 -9.91 4.30
N THR A 118 -4.31 -10.29 3.07
CA THR A 118 -4.20 -11.67 2.59
C THR A 118 -2.96 -11.78 1.71
N LEU A 119 -2.06 -12.70 2.06
CA LEU A 119 -0.89 -13.02 1.27
C LEU A 119 -1.20 -14.21 0.37
N GLU A 120 -0.98 -14.05 -0.92
CA GLU A 120 -1.27 -15.06 -1.93
C GLU A 120 -0.04 -15.35 -2.79
N LYS A 121 0.07 -16.59 -3.27
CA LYS A 121 1.12 -17.05 -4.18
C LYS A 121 0.46 -17.65 -5.41
N GLY A 122 0.76 -17.10 -6.57
CA GLY A 122 0.18 -17.59 -7.82
C GLY A 122 0.73 -16.86 -9.03
N ARG A 123 0.10 -17.13 -10.18
CA ARG A 123 0.30 -16.34 -11.39
C ARG A 123 -0.78 -15.27 -11.41
N PHE A 124 -0.38 -14.03 -11.23
CA PHE A 124 -1.25 -12.87 -11.36
C PHE A 124 -1.10 -12.32 -12.76
N ILE A 125 -2.21 -12.21 -13.49
CA ILE A 125 -2.25 -11.49 -14.76
C ILE A 125 -2.72 -10.07 -14.39
N PRO A 126 -1.87 -9.04 -14.56
CA PRO A 126 -2.32 -7.67 -14.39
C PRO A 126 -3.49 -7.43 -15.34
N ASP A 127 -4.59 -6.85 -14.85
CA ASP A 127 -5.66 -6.41 -15.74
C ASP A 127 -5.03 -5.44 -16.75
N PRO A 128 -5.05 -5.72 -18.06
CA PRO A 128 -4.53 -4.78 -19.03
C PRO A 128 -5.29 -3.47 -18.83
N TYR A 129 -4.55 -2.39 -18.55
CA TYR A 129 -5.10 -1.05 -18.53
C TYR A 129 -5.59 -0.71 -19.95
N ILE A 130 -6.79 -1.16 -20.31
CA ILE A 130 -7.46 -0.73 -21.52
C ILE A 130 -7.96 0.66 -21.17
N GLY A 131 -7.17 1.68 -21.51
CA GLY A 131 -7.68 3.03 -21.56
C GLY A 131 -8.88 3.03 -22.49
N THR A 132 -10.09 3.01 -21.94
CA THR A 132 -11.28 3.33 -22.69
C THR A 132 -11.15 4.81 -23.03
N ILE A 133 -10.54 5.08 -24.20
CA ILE A 133 -10.64 6.38 -24.82
C ILE A 133 -12.11 6.48 -25.23
N ASP A 134 -12.93 7.03 -24.35
CA ASP A 134 -14.29 7.39 -24.69
C ASP A 134 -14.20 8.62 -25.62
N MET A 135 -13.91 8.37 -26.89
CA MET A 135 -13.98 9.36 -27.97
C MET A 135 -15.44 9.64 -28.32
N GLN A 136 -16.22 10.06 -27.34
CA GLN A 136 -17.49 10.75 -27.56
C GLN A 136 -17.34 12.22 -27.20
N HIS A 137 -16.52 12.94 -27.98
CA HIS A 137 -16.73 14.37 -28.17
C HIS A 137 -17.35 14.56 -29.55
N ASN A 138 -18.67 14.66 -29.53
CA ASN A 138 -19.53 15.06 -30.61
C ASN A 138 -19.31 16.56 -30.88
N PRO A 139 -18.95 16.99 -32.11
CA PRO A 139 -18.88 18.42 -32.42
C PRO A 139 -20.29 18.98 -32.57
N GLN A 140 -20.59 20.06 -31.83
CA GLN A 140 -21.57 21.08 -32.24
C GLN A 140 -20.92 22.45 -32.16
#